data_AF-A0A963XQH2-F1
#
_entry.id   AF-A0A963XQH2-F1
#
_cell.length_a   1.000
_cell.length_b   1.000
_cell.length_c   1.000
_cell.angle_alpha   90.00
_cell.angle_beta   90.00
_cell.angle_gamma   90.00
#
_symmetry.space_group_name_H-M   'P 1'
#
loop_
_entity.id
_entity.type
_entity.pdbx_description
1 polymer ?
#
loop_
_entity_poly.entity_id
_entity_poly.type
_entity_poly.pdbx_seq_one_letter_code
_entity_poly.pdbx_strand_id
1 'polypeptide(L)'
;MTDTNAAIAPPETFRAAVWAQFRKHKGAMFGLVVLTLLVVFVVIGPMLWVPEKLKVVEALKSKNLGPSLKFPMGTDQLGRDQLARMMAAGKVSLAVGFVAMMIAIFLGTFVGVLAGYFKRLDGILMR
;
A
#
# COMPACT_ATOMS: atom_id res chain seq x y z
N MET A 1 -18.23 54.60 -0.12
CA MET A 1 -16.94 54.21 -0.74
C MET A 1 -16.13 53.50 0.32
N THR A 2 -16.09 52.16 0.28
CA THR A 2 -15.05 51.31 0.85
C THR A 2 -15.33 49.86 0.42
N ASP A 3 -14.68 49.50 -0.69
CA ASP A 3 -14.09 48.20 -1.01
C ASP A 3 -14.98 46.93 -0.96
N THR A 4 -15.74 46.73 -2.03
CA THR A 4 -16.31 45.42 -2.42
C THR A 4 -15.31 44.54 -3.18
N ASN A 5 -14.01 44.65 -2.88
CA ASN A 5 -12.95 43.83 -3.48
C ASN A 5 -12.54 42.68 -2.55
N ALA A 6 -13.52 42.03 -1.91
CA ALA A 6 -13.29 40.68 -1.40
C ALA A 6 -13.22 39.76 -2.62
N ALA A 7 -12.02 39.59 -3.17
CA ALA A 7 -11.74 38.63 -4.21
C ALA A 7 -12.25 37.25 -3.75
N ILE A 8 -13.38 36.83 -4.31
CA ILE A 8 -13.94 35.50 -4.09
C ILE A 8 -12.90 34.54 -4.65
N ALA A 9 -12.13 33.90 -3.77
CA ALA A 9 -11.18 32.86 -4.17
C ALA A 9 -11.94 31.86 -5.07
N PRO A 10 -11.34 31.42 -6.19
CA PRO A 10 -12.02 30.54 -7.13
C PRO A 10 -12.54 29.31 -6.38
N PRO A 11 -13.71 28.75 -6.75
CA PRO A 11 -14.24 27.57 -6.09
C PRO A 11 -13.23 26.44 -6.22
N GLU A 12 -12.53 26.14 -5.13
CA GLU A 12 -11.60 25.02 -5.04
C GLU A 12 -12.35 23.77 -5.52
N THR A 13 -11.94 23.21 -6.67
CA THR A 13 -12.50 21.95 -7.18
C THR A 13 -12.56 20.95 -6.03
N PHE A 14 -13.66 20.20 -5.87
CA PHE A 14 -13.83 19.22 -4.77
C PHE A 14 -12.58 18.35 -4.53
N ARG A 15 -11.90 17.95 -5.61
CA ARG A 15 -10.64 17.17 -5.58
C ARG A 15 -9.48 17.93 -4.92
N ALA A 16 -9.35 19.23 -5.20
CA ALA A 16 -8.32 20.10 -4.61
C ALA A 16 -8.56 20.31 -3.11
N ALA A 17 -9.82 20.53 -2.71
CA ALA A 17 -10.20 20.63 -1.30
C ALA A 17 -9.90 19.34 -0.52
N VAL A 18 -10.29 18.18 -1.06
CA VAL A 18 -9.99 16.86 -0.47
C VAL A 18 -8.48 16.64 -0.34
N TRP A 19 -7.70 16.97 -1.38
CA TRP A 19 -6.25 16.83 -1.36
C TRP A 19 -5.57 17.78 -0.36
N ALA A 20 -6.06 19.02 -0.25
CA ALA A 20 -5.57 19.98 0.73
C ALA A 20 -5.83 19.52 2.16
N GLN A 21 -6.99 18.91 2.44
CA GLN A 21 -7.30 18.33 3.74
C GLN A 21 -6.45 17.09 4.03
N PHE A 22 -6.34 16.16 3.07
CA PHE A 22 -5.57 14.93 3.23
C PHE A 22 -4.09 15.22 3.59
N ARG A 23 -3.47 16.18 2.91
CA ARG A 23 -2.06 16.57 3.17
C ARG A 23 -1.82 17.15 4.57
N LYS A 24 -2.84 17.71 5.23
CA LYS A 24 -2.72 18.20 6.61
C LYS A 24 -2.65 17.05 7.63
N HIS A 25 -3.15 15.87 7.29
CA HIS A 25 -3.13 14.70 8.16
C HIS A 25 -1.79 13.95 8.07
N LYS A 26 -0.90 14.20 9.04
CA LYS A 26 0.46 13.63 9.09
C LYS A 26 0.47 12.09 9.03
N GLY A 27 -0.46 11.42 9.71
CA GLY A 27 -0.57 9.95 9.70
C GLY A 27 -0.98 9.41 8.32
N ALA A 28 -1.92 10.07 7.66
CA ALA A 28 -2.36 9.69 6.31
C ALA A 28 -1.23 9.87 5.28
N MET A 29 -0.45 10.95 5.40
CA MET A 29 0.72 11.19 4.57
C MET A 29 1.84 10.18 4.81
N PHE A 30 2.10 9.81 6.06
CA PHE A 30 3.07 8.76 6.38
C PHE A 30 2.67 7.42 5.76
N GLY A 31 1.40 7.03 5.92
CA GLY A 31 0.87 5.82 5.30
C GLY A 31 0.98 5.83 3.77
N LEU A 32 0.69 6.98 3.13
CA LEU A 32 0.83 7.16 1.69
C LEU A 32 2.28 6.98 1.24
N VAL A 33 3.24 7.57 1.95
CA VAL A 33 4.67 7.45 1.63
C VAL A 33 5.13 5.99 1.76
N VAL A 34 4.81 5.32 2.87
CA VAL A 34 5.18 3.92 3.09
C VAL A 34 4.56 3.01 2.02
N LEU A 35 3.26 3.17 1.73
CA LEU A 35 2.58 2.40 0.71
C LEU A 35 3.20 2.63 -0.68
N THR A 36 3.51 3.88 -1.01
CA THR A 36 4.15 4.23 -2.28
C THR A 36 5.51 3.56 -2.41
N LEU A 37 6.34 3.60 -1.36
CA LEU A 37 7.63 2.92 -1.34
C LEU A 37 7.49 1.41 -1.51
N LEU A 38 6.52 0.77 -0.84
CA LEU A 38 6.25 -0.66 -0.98
C LEU A 38 5.80 -1.03 -2.41
N VAL A 39 4.89 -0.26 -2.99
CA VAL A 39 4.44 -0.47 -4.38
C VAL A 39 5.60 -0.33 -5.35
N VAL A 40 6.40 0.73 -5.21
CA VAL A 40 7.60 0.95 -6.03
C VAL A 40 8.58 -0.23 -5.90
N PHE A 41 8.87 -0.66 -4.67
CA PHE A 41 9.75 -1.80 -4.40
C PHE A 41 9.25 -3.09 -5.06
N VAL A 42 7.96 -3.37 -5.00
CA VAL A 42 7.35 -4.60 -5.54
C VAL A 42 7.17 -4.58 -7.07
N VAL A 43 6.93 -3.40 -7.65
CA VAL A 43 6.72 -3.24 -9.10
C VAL A 43 8.05 -3.11 -9.83
N ILE A 44 8.93 -2.23 -9.35
CA ILE A 44 10.22 -1.94 -9.99
C ILE A 44 11.28 -2.96 -9.58
N GLY A 45 11.22 -3.50 -8.36
CA GLY A 45 12.21 -4.46 -7.86
C GLY A 45 12.42 -5.67 -8.78
N PRO A 46 11.38 -6.38 -9.23
CA PRO A 46 11.52 -7.49 -10.17
C PRO A 46 12.03 -7.10 -11.56
N MET A 47 11.91 -5.81 -11.95
CA MET A 47 12.41 -5.30 -13.22
C MET A 47 13.91 -4.96 -13.15
N LEU A 48 14.36 -4.45 -12.00
CA LEU A 48 15.77 -4.14 -11.76
C LEU A 48 16.58 -5.37 -11.35
N TRP A 49 15.97 -6.26 -10.56
CA TRP A 49 16.63 -7.42 -9.97
C TRP A 49 16.13 -8.70 -10.65
N VAL A 50 16.75 -9.04 -11.76
CA VAL A 50 16.47 -10.29 -12.49
C VAL A 50 17.35 -11.39 -11.90
N PRO A 51 16.79 -12.37 -11.16
CA PRO A 51 17.59 -13.42 -10.56
C PRO A 51 18.27 -14.25 -11.64
N GLU A 52 19.56 -14.48 -11.46
CA GLU A 52 20.35 -15.34 -12.35
C GLU A 52 19.76 -16.76 -12.36
N LYS A 53 19.53 -17.32 -13.54
CA LYS A 53 19.04 -18.70 -13.68
C LYS A 53 20.19 -19.66 -13.37
N LEU A 54 20.37 -19.99 -12.09
CA LEU A 54 21.37 -20.97 -11.67
C LEU A 54 21.04 -22.35 -12.24
N LYS A 55 22.07 -23.05 -12.74
CA LYS A 55 21.94 -24.47 -13.09
C LYS A 55 21.69 -25.27 -11.80
N VAL A 56 20.96 -26.39 -11.91
CA VAL A 56 20.58 -27.22 -10.75
C VAL A 56 21.79 -27.57 -9.88
N VAL A 57 22.94 -27.86 -10.48
CA VAL A 57 24.18 -28.22 -9.78
C VAL A 57 24.75 -27.05 -8.95
N GLU A 58 24.67 -25.82 -9.45
CA GLU A 58 25.11 -24.63 -8.72
C GLU A 58 24.12 -24.26 -7.62
N ALA A 59 22.82 -24.36 -7.90
CA ALA A 59 21.77 -24.13 -6.91
C ALA A 59 21.90 -25.06 -5.68
N LEU A 60 22.37 -26.31 -5.88
CA LEU A 60 22.67 -27.22 -4.78
C LEU A 60 23.86 -26.77 -3.92
N LYS A 61 24.87 -26.14 -4.53
CA LYS A 61 26.03 -25.60 -3.80
C LYS A 61 25.70 -24.30 -3.06
N SER A 62 24.75 -23.52 -3.59
CA SER A 62 24.35 -22.24 -3.02
C SER A 62 23.13 -22.33 -2.11
N LYS A 63 22.88 -23.47 -1.46
CA LYS A 63 21.77 -23.63 -0.49
C LYS A 63 22.06 -22.94 0.83
N ASN A 64 21.04 -22.29 1.41
CA ASN A 64 21.09 -21.65 2.73
C ASN A 64 22.32 -20.76 2.94
N LEU A 65 22.74 -20.04 1.89
CA LEU A 65 23.80 -19.06 2.02
C LEU A 65 23.29 -17.84 2.77
N GLY A 66 24.13 -17.29 3.63
CA GLY A 66 23.89 -16.01 4.28
C GLY A 66 23.93 -14.81 3.31
N PRO A 67 23.68 -13.60 3.83
CA PRO A 67 23.75 -12.37 3.06
C PRO A 67 25.11 -12.20 2.36
N SER A 68 25.08 -11.90 1.06
CA SER A 68 26.27 -11.65 0.23
C SER A 68 25.98 -10.61 -0.84
N LEU A 69 27.01 -10.07 -1.49
CA LEU A 69 26.82 -9.12 -2.60
C LEU A 69 26.02 -9.70 -3.76
N LYS A 70 26.12 -11.03 -3.98
CA LYS A 70 25.35 -11.75 -5.01
C LYS A 70 23.93 -12.08 -4.54
N PHE A 71 23.75 -12.33 -3.24
CA PHE A 71 22.46 -12.64 -2.63
C PHE A 71 22.26 -11.76 -1.38
N PRO A 72 21.72 -10.52 -1.53
CA PRO A 72 21.67 -9.56 -0.43
C PRO A 72 20.88 -10.05 0.79
N MET A 73 19.85 -10.87 0.57
CA MET A 73 19.08 -11.54 1.64
C MET A 73 19.41 -13.03 1.78
N GLY A 74 20.48 -13.50 1.13
CA GLY A 74 20.85 -14.90 1.09
C GLY A 74 19.97 -15.73 0.17
N THR A 75 20.15 -17.05 0.26
CA THR A 75 19.44 -18.04 -0.56
C THR A 75 18.60 -18.97 0.28
N ASP A 76 17.59 -19.57 -0.33
CA ASP A 76 16.73 -20.55 0.33
C ASP A 76 17.32 -21.98 0.30
N GLN A 77 16.53 -22.96 0.77
CA GLN A 77 16.88 -24.39 0.77
C GLN A 77 17.08 -24.98 -0.64
N LEU A 78 16.63 -24.28 -1.68
CA LEU A 78 16.80 -24.63 -3.08
C LEU A 78 17.87 -23.78 -3.77
N GLY A 79 18.59 -22.94 -3.03
CA GLY A 79 19.64 -22.07 -3.53
C GLY A 79 19.14 -20.90 -4.37
N ARG A 80 17.85 -20.56 -4.27
CA ARG A 80 17.24 -19.44 -4.99
C ARG A 80 17.31 -18.16 -4.16
N ASP A 81 17.39 -17.03 -4.85
CA ASP A 81 17.46 -15.69 -4.26
C ASP A 81 16.19 -15.35 -3.46
N GLN A 82 16.36 -15.07 -2.17
CA GLN A 82 15.26 -14.72 -1.27
C GLN A 82 14.73 -13.30 -1.50
N LEU A 83 15.59 -12.34 -1.84
CA LEU A 83 15.18 -10.96 -2.10
C LEU A 83 14.26 -10.91 -3.32
N ALA A 84 14.68 -11.57 -4.42
CA ALA A 84 13.89 -11.67 -5.65
C ALA A 84 12.50 -12.28 -5.38
N ARG A 85 12.45 -13.33 -4.54
CA ARG A 85 11.19 -13.95 -4.14
C ARG A 85 10.32 -13.05 -3.28
N MET A 86 10.89 -12.34 -2.33
CA MET A 86 10.13 -11.41 -1.49
C MET A 86 9.48 -10.30 -2.33
N MET A 87 10.21 -9.76 -3.31
CA MET A 87 9.66 -8.78 -4.25
C MET A 87 8.52 -9.37 -5.10
N ALA A 88 8.69 -10.60 -5.60
CA ALA A 88 7.64 -11.28 -6.35
C ALA A 88 6.40 -11.59 -5.49
N ALA A 89 6.59 -12.10 -4.27
CA ALA A 89 5.53 -12.40 -3.32
C ALA A 89 4.80 -11.13 -2.86
N GLY A 90 5.49 -9.99 -2.77
CA GLY A 90 4.91 -8.70 -2.42
C GLY A 90 3.73 -8.29 -3.33
N LYS A 91 3.71 -8.71 -4.60
CA LYS A 91 2.58 -8.44 -5.53
C LYS A 91 1.29 -9.08 -5.02
N VAL A 92 1.40 -10.32 -4.55
CA VAL A 92 0.28 -11.07 -4.00
C VAL A 92 -0.20 -10.42 -2.70
N SER A 93 0.72 -10.07 -1.81
CA SER A 93 0.39 -9.40 -0.55
C SER A 93 -0.32 -8.05 -0.77
N LEU A 94 0.15 -7.23 -1.72
CA LEU A 94 -0.51 -5.97 -2.07
C LEU A 94 -1.92 -6.21 -2.64
N ALA A 95 -2.09 -7.20 -3.52
CA ALA A 95 -3.40 -7.53 -4.08
C ALA A 95 -4.40 -7.97 -3.01
N VAL A 96 -3.99 -8.87 -2.10
CA VAL A 96 -4.83 -9.34 -0.99
C VAL A 96 -5.19 -8.19 -0.05
N GLY A 97 -4.21 -7.36 0.34
CA GLY A 97 -4.46 -6.20 1.19
C GLY A 97 -5.42 -5.19 0.56
N PHE A 98 -5.29 -4.95 -0.75
CA PHE A 98 -6.18 -4.06 -1.48
C PHE A 98 -7.62 -4.59 -1.53
N VAL A 99 -7.80 -5.89 -1.85
CA VAL A 99 -9.13 -6.53 -1.87
C VAL A 99 -9.76 -6.52 -0.48
N ALA A 100 -9.00 -6.84 0.56
CA ALA A 100 -9.47 -6.79 1.94
C ALA A 100 -9.95 -5.38 2.34
N MET A 101 -9.21 -4.34 1.95
CA MET A 101 -9.59 -2.95 2.20
C MET A 101 -10.88 -2.57 1.47
N MET A 102 -11.05 -2.98 0.20
CA MET A 102 -12.29 -2.73 -0.54
C MET A 102 -13.50 -3.36 0.14
N ILE A 103 -13.38 -4.61 0.59
CA ILE A 103 -14.45 -5.31 1.32
C ILE A 103 -14.75 -4.58 2.63
N ALA A 104 -13.72 -4.17 3.38
CA ALA A 104 -13.88 -3.45 4.63
C ALA A 104 -14.61 -2.11 4.44
N ILE A 105 -14.24 -1.33 3.42
CA ILE A 105 -14.92 -0.06 3.10
C ILE A 105 -16.36 -0.32 2.71
N PHE A 106 -16.63 -1.32 1.87
CA PHE A 106 -17.97 -1.64 1.42
C PHE A 106 -18.88 -2.03 2.59
N LEU A 107 -18.45 -3.00 3.40
CA LEU A 107 -19.20 -3.46 4.56
C LEU A 107 -19.33 -2.39 5.63
N GLY A 108 -18.24 -1.68 5.93
CA GLY A 108 -18.24 -0.60 6.93
C GLY A 108 -19.16 0.55 6.52
N THR A 109 -19.16 0.92 5.24
CA THR A 109 -20.05 1.96 4.70
C THR A 109 -21.50 1.49 4.71
N PHE A 110 -21.76 0.25 4.30
CA PHE A 110 -23.11 -0.33 4.29
C PHE A 110 -23.71 -0.34 5.70
N VAL A 111 -22.96 -0.85 6.68
CA VAL A 111 -23.36 -0.85 8.10
C VAL A 111 -23.52 0.58 8.62
N GLY A 112 -22.58 1.48 8.33
CA GLY A 112 -22.63 2.88 8.75
C GLY A 112 -23.86 3.63 8.21
N VAL A 113 -24.22 3.40 6.95
CA VAL A 113 -25.43 4.00 6.34
C VAL A 113 -26.69 3.43 6.97
N LEU A 114 -26.76 2.11 7.21
CA LEU A 114 -27.90 1.50 7.88
C LEU A 114 -28.10 2.03 9.30
N ALA A 115 -27.02 2.17 10.07
CA ALA A 115 -27.05 2.75 11.40
C ALA A 115 -27.52 4.22 11.37
N GLY A 116 -27.00 5.01 10.43
CA GLY A 116 -27.38 6.42 10.26
C GLY A 116 -28.83 6.63 9.79
N TYR A 117 -29.38 5.70 9.00
CA TYR A 117 -30.76 5.78 8.51
C TYR A 117 -31.76 5.28 9.56
N PHE A 118 -31.45 4.18 10.26
CA PHE A 118 -32.32 3.60 11.28
C PHE A 118 -31.82 3.97 12.68
N LYS A 119 -32.30 5.10 13.23
CA LYS A 119 -32.04 5.55 14.63
C LYS A 119 -32.27 4.48 15.72
N ARG A 120 -33.04 3.42 15.43
CA ARG A 120 -33.26 2.27 16.34
C ARG A 120 -32.04 1.34 16.47
N LEU A 121 -31.18 1.26 15.46
CA LEU A 121 -29.96 0.43 15.48
C LEU A 121 -28.76 1.19 16.08
N ASP A 122 -28.85 2.52 16.13
CA ASP A 122 -27.81 3.42 16.68
C ASP A 122 -27.46 3.07 18.14
N GLY A 123 -28.47 2.75 18.97
CA GLY A 123 -28.27 2.43 20.38
C GLY A 123 -27.58 1.10 20.68
N ILE A 124 -27.56 0.13 19.75
CA ILE A 124 -26.89 -1.17 19.93
C ILE A 124 -25.47 -1.14 19.34
N LEU A 125 -25.22 -0.31 18.31
CA LEU A 125 -23.91 -0.21 17.66
C LEU A 125 -22.99 0.87 18.26
N MET A 126 -23.53 1.93 18.85
CA MET A 126 -22.75 3.03 19.45
C MET A 126 -22.34 2.80 20.90
N ARG A 127 -22.65 1.63 21.48
CA ARG A 127 -22.34 1.29 22.87
C ARG A 127 -21.43 0.07 22.98
#